data_AF-A0A3S6QPR5-F1
#
_entry.id   AF-A0A3S6QPR5-F1
#
_cell.length_a   1.000
_cell.length_b   1.000
_cell.length_c   1.000
_cell.angle_alpha   90.00
_cell.angle_beta   90.00
_cell.angle_gamma   90.00
#
_symmetry.space_group_name_H-M   'P 1'
#
loop_
_entity.id
_entity.type
_entity.pdbx_description
1 polymer ?
#
loop_
_entity_poly.entity_id
_entity_poly.type
_entity_poly.pdbx_seq_one_letter_code
_entity_poly.pdbx_strand_id
1 'polypeptide(L)'
;MAYTKEAKILGDKRTFVLSDEIKKYTLRDVGFMESKGGKFILERPLDPSSPYNASIKLKVTISSDLQTFKIGVTSANGLKEINIFKGTDIEKHIEQLNFVIDNLKERSVLSEK
;
A
#
# COMPACT_ATOMS: atom_id res chain seq x y z
N MET A 1 12.24 3.25 -0.27
CA MET A 1 11.12 3.80 0.53
C MET A 1 11.53 4.02 2.00
N ALA A 2 11.44 5.27 2.49
CA ALA A 2 11.69 5.66 3.88
C ALA A 2 10.37 5.84 4.65
N TYR A 3 10.39 5.67 5.99
CA TYR A 3 9.20 5.90 6.81
C TYR A 3 8.93 7.40 6.87
N THR A 4 7.73 7.81 6.50
CA THR A 4 7.33 9.22 6.49
C THR A 4 5.89 9.36 6.98
N LYS A 5 5.53 10.59 7.39
CA LYS A 5 4.13 10.94 7.70
C LYS A 5 3.29 11.14 6.44
N GLU A 6 3.93 11.58 5.37
CA GLU A 6 3.33 11.78 4.05
C GLU A 6 4.12 10.97 3.03
N ALA A 7 3.43 10.19 2.20
CA ALA A 7 4.09 9.34 1.21
C ALA A 7 3.36 9.35 -0.13
N LYS A 8 4.13 9.20 -1.21
CA LYS A 8 3.62 9.11 -2.58
C LYS A 8 4.06 7.79 -3.19
N ILE A 9 3.19 7.21 -4.01
CA ILE A 9 3.55 6.07 -4.86
C ILE A 9 4.32 6.60 -6.05
N LEU A 10 5.37 5.90 -6.47
CA LEU A 10 6.20 6.31 -7.60
C LEU A 10 5.36 6.52 -8.87
N GLY A 11 5.32 7.77 -9.35
CA GLY A 11 4.55 8.17 -10.53
C GLY A 11 3.12 8.63 -10.25
N ASP A 12 2.61 8.42 -9.03
CA ASP A 12 1.31 8.92 -8.61
C ASP A 12 1.41 10.41 -8.23
N LYS A 13 0.35 11.17 -8.50
CA LYS A 13 0.24 12.58 -8.12
C LYS A 13 -0.25 12.75 -6.68
N ARG A 14 -1.00 11.77 -6.17
CA ARG A 14 -1.63 11.78 -4.85
C ARG A 14 -0.61 11.73 -3.73
N THR A 15 -0.95 12.37 -2.61
CA THR A 15 -0.18 12.32 -1.36
C THR A 15 -1.01 11.63 -0.30
N PHE A 16 -0.48 10.56 0.27
CA PHE A 16 -1.17 9.79 1.29
C PHE A 16 -0.63 10.12 2.68
N VAL A 17 -1.53 10.09 3.66
CA VAL A 17 -1.22 10.20 5.09
C VAL A 17 -1.94 9.10 5.85
N LEU A 18 -1.43 8.74 7.02
CA LEU A 18 -2.18 7.90 7.96
C LEU A 18 -3.33 8.72 8.56
N SER A 19 -4.46 8.07 8.81
CA SER A 19 -5.55 8.68 9.58
C SER A 19 -5.14 8.88 11.04
N ASP A 20 -5.56 9.99 11.64
CA ASP A 20 -5.38 10.25 13.08
C ASP A 20 -6.21 9.28 13.95
N GLU A 21 -7.23 8.64 13.36
CA GLU A 21 -8.11 7.68 14.04
C GLU A 21 -7.70 6.22 13.84
N ILE A 22 -6.50 5.96 13.31
CA ILE A 22 -6.03 4.62 12.98
C ILE A 22 -5.98 3.69 14.20
N LYS A 23 -6.47 2.45 14.04
CA LYS A 23 -6.53 1.46 15.13
C LYS A 23 -5.90 0.13 14.72
N LYS A 24 -5.18 -0.49 15.65
CA LYS A 24 -4.47 -1.77 15.41
C LYS A 24 -5.41 -2.90 14.98
N TYR A 25 -6.60 -2.98 15.56
CA TYR A 25 -7.57 -4.00 15.18
C TYR A 25 -8.11 -3.77 13.77
N THR A 26 -8.37 -2.53 13.37
CA THR A 26 -8.78 -2.17 12.01
C THR A 26 -7.73 -2.60 10.99
N LEU A 27 -6.44 -2.42 11.30
CA LEU A 27 -5.35 -2.89 10.43
C LEU A 27 -5.39 -4.41 10.21
N ARG A 28 -5.68 -5.18 11.27
CA ARG A 28 -5.82 -6.64 11.15
C ARG A 28 -7.06 -7.01 10.34
N ASP A 29 -8.17 -6.30 10.52
CA ASP A 29 -9.43 -6.54 9.81
C ASP A 29 -9.31 -6.28 8.29
N VAL A 30 -8.52 -5.29 7.88
CA VAL A 30 -8.21 -5.04 6.45
C VAL A 30 -7.04 -5.89 5.92
N GLY A 31 -6.53 -6.80 6.76
CA GLY A 31 -5.58 -7.84 6.38
C GLY A 31 -4.11 -7.43 6.42
N PHE A 32 -3.73 -6.44 7.23
CA PHE A 32 -2.32 -6.25 7.59
C PHE A 32 -1.88 -7.37 8.52
N MET A 33 -0.66 -7.85 8.29
CA MET A 33 0.03 -8.78 9.16
C MET A 33 0.94 -8.02 10.11
N GLU A 34 0.85 -8.32 11.40
CA GLU A 34 1.76 -7.79 12.40
C GLU A 34 3.06 -8.61 12.42
N SER A 35 4.18 -7.92 12.19
CA SER A 35 5.51 -8.52 12.31
C SER A 35 5.92 -8.67 13.77
N LYS A 36 6.94 -9.49 14.04
CA LYS A 36 7.52 -9.62 15.39
C LYS A 36 8.00 -8.30 16.00
N GLY A 37 8.34 -7.31 15.16
CA GLY A 37 8.73 -5.96 15.59
C GLY A 37 7.57 -4.99 15.78
N GLY A 38 6.32 -5.46 15.79
CA GLY A 38 5.11 -4.65 15.98
C GLY A 38 4.71 -3.78 14.79
N LYS A 39 5.43 -3.88 13.66
CA LYS A 39 5.06 -3.19 12.41
C LYS A 39 3.92 -3.94 11.73
N PHE A 40 3.02 -3.21 11.09
CA PHE A 40 1.94 -3.76 10.28
C PHE A 40 2.31 -3.71 8.81
N ILE A 41 2.22 -4.85 8.12
CA ILE A 41 2.58 -4.97 6.71
C ILE A 41 1.38 -5.49 5.92
N LEU A 42 1.00 -4.76 4.87
CA LEU A 42 0.02 -5.19 3.87
C LEU A 42 0.74 -5.39 2.55
N GLU A 43 0.54 -6.55 1.94
CA GLU A 43 0.95 -6.83 0.57
C GLU A 43 -0.28 -7.25 -0.24
N ARG A 44 -0.51 -6.58 -1.38
CA ARG A 44 -1.62 -6.87 -2.27
C ARG A 44 -1.14 -6.95 -3.73
N PRO A 45 -1.40 -8.04 -4.45
CA PRO A 45 -1.07 -8.13 -5.86
C PRO A 45 -1.85 -7.08 -6.65
N LEU A 46 -1.23 -6.51 -7.69
CA LEU A 46 -1.89 -5.55 -8.58
C LEU A 46 -2.23 -6.14 -9.95
N ASP A 47 -1.94 -7.41 -10.18
CA ASP A 47 -2.26 -8.11 -11.43
C ASP A 47 -3.58 -8.90 -11.25
N PRO A 48 -4.66 -8.55 -11.98
CA PRO A 48 -5.94 -9.24 -11.90
C PRO A 48 -5.93 -10.63 -12.56
N SER A 49 -4.99 -10.87 -13.46
CA SER A 49 -4.92 -12.06 -14.31
C SER A 49 -4.27 -13.24 -13.59
N SER A 50 -3.35 -12.96 -12.66
CA SER A 50 -2.70 -14.00 -11.85
C SER A 50 -2.28 -13.47 -10.48
N PRO A 51 -3.16 -13.56 -9.46
CA PRO A 51 -2.82 -13.09 -8.11
C PRO A 51 -1.67 -13.88 -7.46
N TYR A 52 -1.44 -15.13 -7.88
CA TYR A 52 -0.36 -15.98 -7.36
C TYR A 52 0.98 -15.79 -8.08
N ASN A 53 0.96 -15.36 -9.35
CA ASN A 53 2.17 -15.03 -10.12
C ASN A 53 2.28 -13.52 -10.40
N ALA A 54 1.65 -12.68 -9.58
CA ALA A 54 1.62 -11.25 -9.79
C ALA A 54 3.05 -10.69 -9.84
N SER A 55 3.42 -10.14 -10.99
CA SER A 55 4.75 -9.59 -11.22
C SER A 55 5.02 -8.34 -10.36
N ILE A 56 3.94 -7.68 -9.91
CA ILE A 56 3.95 -6.48 -9.10
C ILE A 56 2.91 -6.54 -7.98
N LYS A 57 3.22 -5.86 -6.87
CA LYS A 57 2.35 -5.77 -5.69
C LYS A 57 2.45 -4.40 -5.02
N LEU A 58 1.33 -3.92 -4.49
CA LEU A 58 1.32 -2.83 -3.53
C LEU A 58 1.85 -3.35 -2.20
N LYS A 59 2.76 -2.58 -1.60
CA LYS A 59 3.27 -2.83 -0.25
C LYS A 59 3.04 -1.59 0.60
N VAL A 60 2.33 -1.78 1.71
CA VAL A 60 2.16 -0.77 2.76
C VAL A 60 2.81 -1.29 4.03
N THR A 61 3.58 -0.46 4.72
CA THR A 61 4.17 -0.82 6.01
C THR A 61 4.03 0.34 6.97
N ILE A 62 3.36 0.10 8.10
CA ILE A 62 3.09 1.09 9.14
C ILE A 62 4.00 0.77 10.33
N SER A 63 4.62 1.80 10.90
CA SER A 63 5.46 1.68 12.09
C SER A 63 4.65 1.24 13.31
N SER A 64 5.31 0.66 14.30
CA SER A 64 4.66 0.11 15.51
C SER A 64 3.97 1.17 16.38
N ASP A 65 4.39 2.42 16.26
CA ASP A 65 3.81 3.60 16.90
C ASP A 65 2.64 4.21 16.12
N LEU A 66 2.31 3.66 14.95
CA LEU A 66 1.26 4.14 14.03
C LEU A 66 1.44 5.59 13.54
N GLN A 67 2.65 6.16 13.63
CA GLN A 67 2.88 7.56 13.24
C GLN A 67 3.44 7.71 11.83
N THR A 68 4.12 6.69 11.31
CA THR A 68 4.79 6.75 10.02
C THR A 68 4.51 5.51 9.20
N PHE A 69 4.59 5.65 7.89
CA PHE A 69 4.39 4.53 7.00
C PHE A 69 5.28 4.61 5.77
N LYS A 70 5.28 3.50 5.04
CA LYS A 70 5.83 3.35 3.71
C LYS A 70 4.73 2.82 2.82
N ILE A 71 4.60 3.38 1.63
CA ILE A 71 3.71 2.87 0.60
C ILE A 71 4.42 2.89 -0.74
N GLY A 72 4.18 1.88 -1.56
CA GLY A 72 4.56 1.91 -2.96
C GLY A 72 4.35 0.56 -3.64
N VAL A 73 4.53 0.57 -4.95
CA VAL A 73 4.43 -0.64 -5.76
C VAL A 73 5.82 -1.24 -5.93
N THR A 74 5.91 -2.55 -5.76
CA THR A 74 7.18 -3.28 -5.86
C THR A 74 7.03 -4.48 -6.77
N SER A 75 8.16 -5.00 -7.26
CA SER A 75 8.22 -6.31 -7.94
C SER A 75 7.74 -7.44 -7.04
N ALA A 76 7.46 -8.62 -7.61
CA ALA A 76 7.00 -9.81 -6.88
C ALA A 76 7.85 -10.15 -5.63
N ASN A 77 9.17 -10.03 -5.74
CA ASN A 77 10.10 -10.25 -4.63
C ASN A 77 10.17 -9.10 -3.59
N GLY A 78 9.49 -7.98 -3.85
CA GLY A 78 9.42 -6.81 -2.98
C GLY A 78 10.68 -5.94 -2.93
N LEU A 79 11.69 -6.21 -3.77
CA LEU A 79 12.98 -5.53 -3.71
C LEU A 79 13.04 -4.26 -4.55
N LYS A 80 12.43 -4.26 -5.74
CA LYS A 80 12.49 -3.15 -6.68
C LYS A 80 11.18 -2.37 -6.64
N GLU A 81 11.27 -1.05 -6.49
CA GLU A 81 10.13 -0.14 -6.62
C GLU A 81 9.79 0.05 -8.11
N ILE A 82 8.50 -0.02 -8.44
CA ILE A 82 7.99 -0.02 -9.81
C ILE A 82 7.03 1.15 -10.00
N ASN A 83 7.18 1.86 -11.11
CA ASN A 83 6.24 2.88 -11.53
C ASN A 83 5.20 2.25 -12.46
N ILE A 84 3.97 2.07 -11.98
CA ILE A 84 2.87 1.47 -12.75
C ILE A 84 2.16 2.47 -13.68
N PHE A 85 2.46 3.76 -13.57
CA PHE A 85 1.89 4.82 -14.40
C PHE A 85 2.62 4.96 -15.75
N LYS A 86 3.58 4.07 -16.02
CA LYS A 86 4.35 4.01 -17.27
C LYS A 86 4.40 2.56 -17.75
N GLY A 87 4.06 2.29 -19.00
CA GLY A 87 4.17 0.95 -19.62
C GLY A 87 2.86 0.42 -20.22
N THR A 88 2.68 -0.89 -20.16
CA THR A 88 1.52 -1.64 -20.66
C THR A 88 0.58 -2.03 -19.51
N ASP A 89 -0.71 -2.21 -19.79
CA ASP A 89 -1.75 -2.58 -18.81
C ASP A 89 -1.86 -1.59 -17.62
N ILE A 90 -1.50 -0.32 -17.86
CA ILE A 90 -1.54 0.77 -16.86
C ILE A 90 -2.92 0.85 -16.19
N GLU A 91 -3.99 0.84 -16.99
CA GLU A 91 -5.36 1.02 -16.49
C GLU A 91 -5.76 -0.07 -15.50
N LYS A 92 -5.45 -1.34 -15.80
CA LYS A 92 -5.76 -2.47 -14.91
C LYS A 92 -5.00 -2.38 -13.58
N HIS A 93 -3.72 -2.06 -13.64
CA HIS A 93 -2.91 -1.90 -12.44
C HIS A 93 -3.36 -0.71 -11.58
N ILE A 94 -3.75 0.39 -12.21
CA ILE A 94 -4.29 1.57 -11.53
C ILE A 94 -5.66 1.27 -10.91
N GLU A 95 -6.55 0.57 -11.62
CA GLU A 95 -7.85 0.16 -11.11
C GLU A 95 -7.70 -0.71 -9.86
N GLN A 96 -6.84 -1.73 -9.92
CA GLN A 96 -6.58 -2.59 -8.76
C GLN A 96 -5.91 -1.82 -7.61
N LEU A 97 -5.00 -0.89 -7.92
CA LEU A 97 -4.40 -0.01 -6.91
C LEU A 97 -5.47 0.83 -6.22
N ASN A 98 -6.35 1.47 -7.00
CA ASN A 98 -7.42 2.32 -6.47
C ASN A 98 -8.37 1.52 -5.59
N PHE A 99 -8.78 0.32 -6.02
CA PHE A 99 -9.62 -0.55 -5.20
C PHE A 99 -9.02 -0.82 -3.81
N VAL A 100 -7.71 -1.11 -3.74
CA VAL A 100 -7.04 -1.33 -2.46
C VAL A 100 -6.94 -0.04 -1.65
N ILE A 101 -6.60 1.10 -2.28
CA ILE A 101 -6.49 2.39 -1.60
C ILE A 101 -7.85 2.85 -1.05
N ASP A 102 -8.92 2.69 -1.81
CA ASP A 102 -10.27 3.08 -1.42
C ASP A 102 -10.73 2.27 -0.21
N ASN A 103 -10.47 0.96 -0.18
CA ASN A 103 -10.74 0.14 1.00
C ASN A 103 -9.98 0.63 2.26
N LEU A 104 -8.72 1.06 2.10
CA LEU A 104 -7.94 1.62 3.21
C LEU A 104 -8.45 3.00 3.65
N LYS A 105 -8.99 3.81 2.73
CA LYS A 105 -9.62 5.10 3.05
C LYS A 105 -10.96 4.90 3.77
N GLU A 106 -11.81 4.01 3.28
CA GLU A 106 -13.11 3.67 3.89
C GLU A 106 -12.98 3.16 5.32
N ARG A 107 -11.88 2.47 5.62
CA ARG A 107 -11.59 1.90 6.94
C ARG A 107 -10.79 2.85 7.84
N SER A 108 -10.68 4.13 7.48
CA SER A 108 -9.93 5.15 8.22
C SER A 108 -8.47 4.73 8.50
N VAL A 109 -7.82 4.03 7.56
CA VAL A 109 -6.40 3.68 7.64
C VAL A 109 -5.56 4.74 6.93
N LEU A 110 -5.96 5.13 5.73
CA LEU A 110 -5.30 6.15 4.92
C LEU A 110 -6.23 7.32 4.65
N SER A 111 -5.64 8.48 4.39
CA SER A 111 -6.32 9.66 3.87
C SER A 111 -5.47 10.31 2.79
N GLU A 112 -6.12 11.11 1.96
CA GLU A 112 -5.48 11.87 0.90
C GLU A 112 -5.40 13.33 1.32
N LYS A 113 -4.26 13.96 1.06
CA LYS A 113 -4.00 15.37 1.39
C LYS A 113 -4.23 16.28 0.20
#